data_AF-A0A7X6BP75-F1
#
_entry.id   AF-A0A7X6BP75-F1
#
_cell.length_a   1.000
_cell.length_b   1.000
_cell.length_c   1.000
_cell.angle_alpha   90.00
_cell.angle_beta   90.00
_cell.angle_gamma   90.00
#
_symmetry.space_group_name_H-M   'P 1'
#
loop_
_entity.id
_entity.type
_entity.pdbx_description
1 polymer ?
#
loop_
_entity_poly.entity_id
_entity_poly.type
_entity_poly.pdbx_seq_one_letter_code
_entity_poly.pdbx_strand_id
1 'polypeptide(L)'
;MAFTLPPLPYDYDALEPAIDKETMTFHHDKHHQTYVDNLNKAVEADSALQGQSLEELFAGISKLPKAVRNNGGGHWNHSLFWELLAPVDQAGQPSAELAAAIDRDLGGMDAFKEAFNAAGAGQFGSGWAWLIVQDGKLKVTSTPNQDNPLMDVADEKGAVVLAADVWEHAYYLKYQNRRADYLKAFWTVVNWNKANELFAAATA
;
A
#
# COMPACT_ATOMS: atom_id res chain seq x y z
N MET A 1 10.81 11.45 -18.27
CA MET A 1 10.28 10.21 -17.67
C MET A 1 8.89 10.52 -17.19
N ALA A 2 7.90 9.70 -17.53
CA ALA A 2 6.49 9.95 -17.21
C ALA A 2 6.19 9.74 -15.71
N PHE A 3 6.89 8.80 -15.08
CA PHE A 3 6.78 8.47 -13.66
C PHE A 3 8.12 8.67 -12.95
N THR A 4 8.08 9.07 -11.68
CA THR A 4 9.27 9.35 -10.86
C THR A 4 9.15 8.69 -9.49
N LEU A 5 10.28 8.25 -8.93
CA LEU A 5 10.34 7.76 -7.55
C LEU A 5 10.06 8.95 -6.60
N PRO A 6 8.95 8.95 -5.83
CA PRO A 6 8.70 10.01 -4.86
C PRO A 6 9.77 9.98 -3.76
N PRO A 7 10.25 11.13 -3.26
CA PRO A 7 11.12 11.13 -2.09
C PRO A 7 10.36 10.63 -0.85
N LEU A 8 11.06 9.95 0.06
CA LEU A 8 10.48 9.62 1.37
C LEU A 8 10.18 10.89 2.17
N PRO A 9 9.05 10.95 2.90
CA PRO A 9 8.72 12.10 3.75
C PRO A 9 9.49 12.12 5.09
N TYR A 10 10.37 11.14 5.32
CA TYR A 10 11.17 10.96 6.52
C TYR A 10 12.49 10.23 6.20
N ASP A 11 13.46 10.27 7.12
CA ASP A 11 14.74 9.57 6.99
C ASP A 11 14.57 8.03 7.04
N TYR A 12 15.49 7.28 6.42
CA TYR A 12 15.38 5.82 6.32
C TYR A 12 15.32 5.07 7.66
N ASP A 13 15.84 5.63 8.76
CA ASP A 13 15.77 5.03 10.11
C ASP A 13 14.61 5.56 10.96
N ALA A 14 13.78 6.46 10.43
CA ALA A 14 12.72 7.11 11.19
C ALA A 14 11.57 6.19 11.61
N LEU A 15 11.51 4.97 11.05
CA LEU A 15 10.50 3.95 11.36
C LEU A 15 11.02 2.84 12.30
N GLU A 16 12.24 2.97 12.82
CA GLU A 16 12.72 2.06 13.86
C GLU A 16 11.88 2.23 15.15
N PRO A 17 11.58 1.15 15.89
CA PRO A 17 12.04 -0.22 15.68
C PRO A 17 11.14 -1.05 14.75
N ALA A 18 10.08 -0.50 14.16
CA ALA A 18 9.11 -1.30 13.40
C ALA A 18 9.68 -1.80 12.06
N ILE A 19 10.38 -0.93 11.33
CA ILE A 19 11.05 -1.27 10.06
C ILE A 19 12.48 -0.79 10.16
N ASP A 20 13.43 -1.68 9.86
CA ASP A 20 14.86 -1.34 9.96
C ASP A 20 15.33 -0.47 8.79
N LYS A 21 16.36 0.34 9.05
CA LYS A 21 16.96 1.26 8.09
C LYS A 21 17.38 0.60 6.77
N GLU A 22 17.93 -0.61 6.88
CA GLU A 22 18.44 -1.36 5.74
C GLU A 22 17.29 -1.77 4.81
N THR A 23 16.22 -2.33 5.39
CA THR A 23 14.95 -2.60 4.68
C THR A 23 14.42 -1.33 4.02
N MET A 24 14.29 -0.20 4.73
CA MET A 24 13.79 1.04 4.15
C MET A 24 14.63 1.52 2.95
N THR A 25 15.94 1.41 3.04
CA THR A 25 16.87 1.82 1.98
C THR A 25 16.71 0.93 0.75
N PHE A 26 16.72 -0.39 0.90
CA PHE A 26 16.58 -1.30 -0.24
C PHE A 26 15.17 -1.28 -0.83
N HIS A 27 14.15 -1.22 0.01
CA HIS A 27 12.75 -1.25 -0.42
C HIS A 27 12.38 0.00 -1.24
N HIS A 28 12.85 1.19 -0.84
CA HIS A 28 12.66 2.42 -1.60
C HIS A 28 13.63 2.52 -2.80
N ASP A 29 14.95 2.49 -2.57
CA ASP A 29 15.93 2.85 -3.60
C ASP A 29 16.18 1.75 -4.63
N LYS A 30 15.80 0.50 -4.33
CA LYS A 30 15.95 -0.64 -5.25
C LYS A 30 14.62 -1.17 -5.73
N HIS A 31 13.75 -1.64 -4.83
CA HIS A 31 12.49 -2.27 -5.25
C HIS A 31 11.56 -1.25 -5.91
N HIS A 32 11.24 -0.14 -5.24
CA HIS A 32 10.38 0.89 -5.81
C HIS A 32 11.00 1.57 -7.05
N GLN A 33 12.29 1.93 -7.01
CA GLN A 33 12.99 2.48 -8.18
C GLN A 33 12.91 1.53 -9.40
N THR A 34 13.06 0.22 -9.19
CA THR A 34 12.97 -0.76 -10.29
C THR A 34 11.57 -0.79 -10.90
N TYR A 35 10.51 -0.66 -10.10
CA TYR A 35 9.14 -0.54 -10.63
C TYR A 35 8.99 0.74 -11.46
N VAL A 36 9.50 1.88 -10.99
CA VAL A 36 9.47 3.15 -11.73
C VAL A 36 10.21 3.04 -13.08
N ASP A 37 11.42 2.47 -13.07
CA ASP A 37 12.25 2.35 -14.28
C ASP A 37 11.59 1.42 -15.32
N ASN A 38 11.06 0.29 -14.87
CA ASN A 38 10.43 -0.68 -15.76
C ASN A 38 9.05 -0.22 -16.26
N LEU A 39 8.31 0.54 -15.44
CA LEU A 39 7.07 1.16 -15.88
C LEU A 39 7.34 2.20 -16.99
N ASN A 40 8.31 3.10 -16.78
CA ASN A 40 8.69 4.07 -17.81
C ASN A 40 9.10 3.38 -19.11
N LYS A 41 9.93 2.34 -19.06
CA LYS A 41 10.30 1.54 -20.24
C LYS A 41 9.09 0.93 -20.95
N ALA A 42 8.13 0.38 -20.18
CA ALA A 42 6.94 -0.24 -20.75
C ALA A 42 6.01 0.78 -21.41
N VAL A 43 5.87 1.99 -20.84
CA VAL A 43 5.06 3.07 -21.38
C VAL A 43 5.72 3.75 -22.59
N GLU A 44 7.04 3.90 -22.58
CA GLU A 44 7.78 4.44 -23.73
C GLU A 44 7.69 3.53 -24.97
N ALA A 45 7.58 2.21 -24.77
CA ALA A 45 7.45 1.23 -25.83
C ALA A 45 6.09 1.22 -26.54
N ASP A 46 5.07 1.90 -25.99
CA ASP A 46 3.72 1.98 -26.56
C ASP A 46 3.20 3.42 -26.50
N SER A 47 3.15 4.09 -27.65
CA SER A 47 2.70 5.47 -27.76
C SER A 47 1.26 5.69 -27.31
N ALA A 48 0.42 4.65 -27.27
CA ALA A 48 -0.94 4.76 -26.76
C ALA A 48 -0.99 4.94 -25.24
N LEU A 49 0.06 4.54 -24.52
CA LEU A 49 0.15 4.63 -23.06
C LEU A 49 0.79 5.94 -22.58
N GLN A 50 1.49 6.64 -23.47
CA GLN A 50 2.21 7.87 -23.11
C GLN A 50 1.24 8.97 -22.69
N GLY A 51 1.49 9.57 -21.53
CA GLY A 51 0.68 10.64 -20.97
C GLY A 51 -0.53 10.19 -20.15
N GLN A 52 -0.81 8.88 -20.07
CA GLN A 52 -1.86 8.37 -19.19
C GLN A 52 -1.42 8.40 -17.71
N SER A 53 -2.37 8.65 -16.81
CA SER A 53 -2.17 8.50 -15.36
C SER A 53 -2.19 7.03 -14.93
N LEU A 54 -1.74 6.74 -13.70
CA LEU A 54 -1.82 5.38 -13.16
C LEU A 54 -3.27 4.91 -13.03
N GLU A 55 -4.18 5.79 -12.64
CA GLU A 55 -5.61 5.50 -12.53
C GLU A 55 -6.22 5.15 -13.90
N GLU A 56 -5.85 5.88 -14.96
CA GLU A 56 -6.28 5.58 -16.33
C GLU A 56 -5.76 4.20 -16.79
N LEU A 57 -4.50 3.89 -16.51
CA LEU A 57 -3.92 2.59 -16.80
C LEU A 57 -4.62 1.46 -16.02
N PHE A 58 -4.94 1.70 -14.74
CA PHE A 58 -5.59 0.72 -13.86
C PHE A 58 -7.02 0.38 -14.25
N ALA A 59 -7.75 1.32 -14.83
CA ALA A 59 -9.12 1.11 -15.30
C ALA A 59 -9.23 0.05 -16.42
N GLY A 60 -8.15 -0.22 -17.15
CA GLY A 60 -8.09 -1.22 -18.22
C GLY A 60 -6.89 -2.17 -18.11
N ILE A 61 -6.31 -2.32 -16.91
CA ILE A 61 -5.02 -3.00 -16.71
C ILE A 61 -5.03 -4.46 -17.17
N SER A 62 -6.19 -5.12 -17.15
CA SER A 62 -6.41 -6.47 -17.67
C SER A 62 -6.04 -6.62 -19.16
N LYS A 63 -6.10 -5.53 -19.93
CA LYS A 63 -5.83 -5.49 -21.37
C LYS A 63 -4.43 -5.01 -21.71
N LEU A 64 -3.71 -4.49 -20.71
CA LEU A 64 -2.38 -3.92 -20.89
C LEU A 64 -1.28 -4.99 -20.72
N PRO A 65 -0.06 -4.74 -21.23
CA PRO A 65 1.04 -5.66 -21.02
C PRO A 65 1.29 -5.93 -19.53
N LYS A 66 1.65 -7.18 -19.19
CA LYS A 66 1.97 -7.57 -17.80
C LYS A 66 3.05 -6.67 -17.16
N ALA A 67 3.97 -6.15 -17.95
CA ALA A 67 4.98 -5.20 -17.48
C ALA A 67 4.34 -3.91 -16.93
N VAL A 68 3.29 -3.40 -17.57
CA VAL A 68 2.55 -2.22 -17.09
C VAL A 68 1.77 -2.58 -15.82
N ARG A 69 1.10 -3.73 -15.77
CA ARG A 69 0.39 -4.21 -14.57
C ARG A 69 1.32 -4.32 -13.36
N ASN A 70 2.39 -5.10 -13.48
CA ASN A 70 3.28 -5.40 -12.36
C ASN A 70 4.04 -4.17 -11.88
N ASN A 71 4.56 -3.34 -12.80
CA ASN A 71 5.38 -2.18 -12.43
C ASN A 71 4.54 -0.93 -12.14
N GLY A 72 3.40 -0.77 -12.81
CA GLY A 72 2.41 0.27 -12.50
C GLY A 72 1.82 0.06 -11.11
N GLY A 73 1.36 -1.17 -10.83
CA GLY A 73 0.96 -1.56 -9.49
C GLY A 73 2.07 -1.37 -8.47
N GLY A 74 3.29 -1.85 -8.77
CA GLY A 74 4.44 -1.69 -7.89
C GLY A 74 4.74 -0.22 -7.57
N HIS A 75 4.72 0.66 -8.57
CA HIS A 75 4.92 2.08 -8.36
C HIS A 75 3.81 2.71 -7.51
N TRP A 76 2.55 2.44 -7.82
CA TRP A 76 1.42 3.02 -7.09
C TRP A 76 1.37 2.54 -5.64
N ASN A 77 1.49 1.22 -5.42
CA ASN A 77 1.40 0.60 -4.10
C ASN A 77 2.45 1.19 -3.16
N HIS A 78 3.71 1.30 -3.62
CA HIS A 78 4.80 1.80 -2.80
C HIS A 78 4.71 3.31 -2.58
N SER A 79 4.35 4.09 -3.61
CA SER A 79 4.15 5.54 -3.45
C SER A 79 3.14 5.84 -2.35
N LEU A 80 2.02 5.11 -2.32
CA LEU A 80 1.03 5.22 -1.25
C LEU A 80 1.56 4.70 0.10
N PHE A 81 2.27 3.58 0.11
CA PHE A 81 2.81 2.97 1.33
C PHE A 81 3.73 3.92 2.11
N TRP A 82 4.59 4.69 1.43
CA TRP A 82 5.48 5.64 2.10
C TRP A 82 4.74 6.79 2.78
N GLU A 83 3.61 7.23 2.23
CA GLU A 83 2.79 8.28 2.86
C GLU A 83 1.94 7.73 4.02
N LEU A 84 1.60 6.44 3.98
CA LEU A 84 0.83 5.73 5.00
C LEU A 84 1.66 5.31 6.21
N LEU A 85 2.96 5.60 6.19
CA LEU A 85 3.88 5.38 7.30
C LEU A 85 4.34 6.72 7.86
N ALA A 86 4.63 6.76 9.15
CA ALA A 86 5.19 7.91 9.82
C ALA A 86 6.02 7.48 11.05
N PRO A 87 7.00 8.30 11.47
CA PRO A 87 7.64 8.14 12.76
C PRO A 87 6.61 8.04 13.89
N VAL A 88 6.91 7.28 14.95
CA VAL A 88 5.93 6.93 16.01
C VAL A 88 5.30 8.18 16.65
N ASP A 89 6.07 9.26 16.82
CA ASP A 89 5.62 10.53 17.37
C ASP A 89 4.78 11.39 16.40
N GLN A 90 4.75 11.01 15.12
CA GLN A 90 4.01 11.67 14.03
C GLN A 90 2.87 10.81 13.47
N ALA A 91 2.76 9.54 13.89
CA ALA A 91 1.75 8.58 13.46
C ALA A 91 0.31 9.06 13.65
N GLY A 92 0.06 9.96 14.61
CA GLY A 92 -1.28 10.52 14.85
C GLY A 92 -2.27 9.47 15.39
N GLN A 93 -3.56 9.74 15.20
CA GLN A 93 -4.66 8.86 15.58
C GLN A 93 -5.78 8.92 14.54
N PRO A 94 -6.65 7.89 14.43
CA PRO A 94 -7.83 7.96 13.58
C PRO A 94 -8.70 9.18 13.95
N SER A 95 -9.27 9.85 12.96
CA SER A 95 -10.25 10.92 13.18
C SER A 95 -11.52 10.36 13.81
N ALA A 96 -12.39 11.22 14.34
CA ALA A 96 -13.67 10.78 14.91
C ALA A 96 -14.52 10.03 13.87
N GLU A 97 -14.49 10.48 12.62
CA GLU A 97 -15.23 9.89 11.50
C GLU A 97 -14.64 8.53 11.10
N LEU A 98 -13.31 8.42 10.98
CA LEU A 98 -12.65 7.16 10.66
C LEU A 98 -12.82 6.14 11.80
N ALA A 99 -12.67 6.57 13.05
CA ALA A 99 -12.89 5.72 14.22
C ALA A 99 -14.34 5.20 14.26
N ALA A 100 -15.33 6.06 14.04
CA ALA A 100 -16.73 5.67 13.99
C ALA A 100 -17.03 4.69 12.83
N ALA A 101 -16.38 4.87 11.68
CA ALA A 101 -16.50 3.93 10.57
C ALA A 101 -15.85 2.56 10.88
N ILE A 102 -14.69 2.55 11.53
CA ILE A 102 -14.03 1.32 12.00
C ILE A 102 -14.92 0.58 13.00
N ASP A 103 -15.49 1.28 13.97
CA ASP A 103 -16.41 0.69 14.95
C ASP A 103 -17.65 0.09 14.26
N ARG A 104 -18.26 0.85 13.35
CA ARG A 104 -19.48 0.46 12.64
C ARG A 104 -19.28 -0.73 11.71
N ASP A 105 -18.23 -0.70 10.89
CA ASP A 105 -18.07 -1.63 9.76
C ASP A 105 -17.18 -2.83 10.10
N LEU A 106 -16.24 -2.67 11.05
CA LEU A 106 -15.22 -3.68 11.34
C LEU A 106 -15.29 -4.21 12.78
N GLY A 107 -16.22 -3.70 13.60
CA GLY A 107 -16.42 -4.16 14.98
C GLY A 107 -15.43 -3.57 15.98
N GLY A 108 -14.78 -2.46 15.63
CA GLY A 108 -13.85 -1.74 16.48
C GLY A 108 -12.38 -1.95 16.15
N MET A 109 -11.52 -1.11 16.73
CA MET A 109 -10.09 -1.06 16.39
C MET A 109 -9.37 -2.40 16.58
N ASP A 110 -9.66 -3.14 17.65
CA ASP A 110 -9.01 -4.43 17.90
C ASP A 110 -9.44 -5.49 16.87
N ALA A 111 -10.74 -5.58 16.58
CA ALA A 111 -11.27 -6.49 15.56
C ALA A 111 -10.77 -6.12 14.16
N PHE A 112 -10.64 -4.82 13.86
CA PHE A 112 -10.03 -4.34 12.63
C PHE A 112 -8.57 -4.80 12.52
N LYS A 113 -7.74 -4.54 13.53
CA LYS A 113 -6.33 -4.96 13.51
C LYS A 113 -6.18 -6.47 13.36
N GLU A 114 -7.03 -7.25 14.03
CA GLU A 114 -7.07 -8.70 13.88
C GLU A 114 -7.39 -9.11 12.44
N ALA A 115 -8.46 -8.57 11.85
CA ALA A 115 -8.87 -8.87 10.49
C ALA A 115 -7.81 -8.46 9.45
N PHE A 116 -7.20 -7.29 9.61
CA PHE A 116 -6.15 -6.79 8.71
C PHE A 116 -4.86 -7.62 8.83
N ASN A 117 -4.45 -7.98 10.05
CA ASN A 117 -3.32 -8.88 10.26
C ASN A 117 -3.59 -10.27 9.66
N ALA A 118 -4.82 -10.79 9.83
CA ALA A 118 -5.21 -12.06 9.25
C ALA A 118 -5.19 -12.03 7.71
N ALA A 119 -5.65 -10.95 7.09
CA ALA A 119 -5.57 -10.78 5.63
C ALA A 119 -4.12 -10.75 5.13
N GLY A 120 -3.23 -9.98 5.78
CA GLY A 120 -1.81 -9.94 5.41
C GLY A 120 -1.06 -11.24 5.66
N ALA A 121 -1.36 -11.94 6.76
CA ALA A 121 -0.77 -13.24 7.06
C ALA A 121 -1.31 -14.35 6.13
N GLY A 122 -2.59 -14.29 5.78
CA GLY A 122 -3.28 -15.24 4.91
C GLY A 122 -2.97 -15.08 3.43
N GLN A 123 -2.44 -13.93 3.00
CA GLN A 123 -1.98 -13.70 1.63
C GLN A 123 -0.81 -14.63 1.30
N PHE A 124 -1.08 -15.76 0.65
CA PHE A 124 -0.05 -16.73 0.30
C PHE A 124 0.89 -16.17 -0.77
N GLY A 125 2.19 -16.37 -0.57
CA GLY A 125 3.23 -15.76 -1.39
C GLY A 125 3.35 -14.25 -1.16
N SER A 126 3.58 -13.53 -2.26
CA SER A 126 3.75 -12.08 -2.27
C SER A 126 2.41 -11.35 -2.42
N GLY A 127 2.28 -10.18 -1.80
CA GLY A 127 1.09 -9.37 -1.95
C GLY A 127 1.00 -8.23 -0.95
N TRP A 128 -0.22 -7.72 -0.78
CA TRP A 128 -0.53 -6.57 0.06
C TRP A 128 -1.81 -6.82 0.86
N ALA A 129 -1.90 -6.25 2.06
CA ALA A 129 -3.13 -6.12 2.82
C ALA A 129 -3.66 -4.68 2.72
N TRP A 130 -4.97 -4.53 2.63
CA TRP A 130 -5.62 -3.24 2.39
C TRP A 130 -6.81 -3.01 3.30
N LEU A 131 -6.99 -1.76 3.71
CA LEU A 131 -8.26 -1.23 4.16
C LEU A 131 -8.79 -0.35 3.04
N ILE A 132 -10.00 -0.63 2.56
CA ILE A 132 -10.64 0.12 1.48
C ILE A 132 -11.99 0.66 1.89
N VAL A 133 -12.44 1.73 1.24
CA VAL A 133 -13.85 2.12 1.17
C VAL A 133 -14.47 1.50 -0.09
N GLN A 134 -15.42 0.60 0.12
CA GLN A 134 -16.21 -0.05 -0.92
C GLN A 134 -17.69 0.16 -0.60
N ASP A 135 -18.45 0.70 -1.56
CA ASP A 135 -19.88 1.00 -1.40
C ASP A 135 -20.21 1.82 -0.13
N GLY A 136 -19.34 2.78 0.21
CA GLY A 136 -19.47 3.65 1.38
C GLY A 136 -19.13 3.00 2.73
N LYS A 137 -18.59 1.77 2.73
CA LYS A 137 -18.20 1.05 3.95
C LYS A 137 -16.73 0.66 3.94
N LEU A 138 -16.14 0.59 5.12
CA LEU A 138 -14.80 0.04 5.27
C LEU A 138 -14.81 -1.48 5.06
N LYS A 139 -13.80 -1.98 4.36
CA LYS A 139 -13.57 -3.41 4.14
C LYS A 139 -12.08 -3.72 4.15
N VAL A 140 -11.73 -4.84 4.76
CA VAL A 140 -10.38 -5.41 4.70
C VAL A 140 -10.29 -6.37 3.52
N THR A 141 -9.23 -6.26 2.74
CA THR A 141 -8.94 -7.19 1.63
C THR A 141 -7.43 -7.42 1.48
N SER A 142 -7.04 -8.32 0.59
CA SER A 142 -5.65 -8.52 0.17
C SER A 142 -5.57 -8.66 -1.35
N THR A 143 -4.40 -8.43 -1.92
CA THR A 143 -4.15 -8.66 -3.34
C THR A 143 -2.84 -9.40 -3.56
N PRO A 144 -2.74 -10.24 -4.61
CA PRO A 144 -1.50 -10.92 -4.94
C PRO A 144 -0.52 -9.98 -5.64
N ASN A 145 0.77 -10.24 -5.45
CA ASN A 145 1.86 -9.55 -6.12
C ASN A 145 1.76 -8.03 -5.98
N GLN A 146 1.68 -7.30 -7.10
CA GLN A 146 1.54 -5.84 -7.13
C GLN A 146 0.16 -5.39 -7.61
N ASP A 147 -0.82 -6.29 -7.67
CA ASP A 147 -2.19 -5.88 -7.94
C ASP A 147 -2.71 -5.01 -6.79
N ASN A 148 -3.68 -4.14 -7.05
CA ASN A 148 -4.27 -3.29 -6.01
C ASN A 148 -5.76 -3.04 -6.26
N PRO A 149 -6.50 -2.53 -5.26
CA PRO A 149 -7.95 -2.34 -5.33
C PRO A 149 -8.47 -1.36 -6.40
N LEU A 150 -7.60 -0.62 -7.10
CA LEU A 150 -8.01 0.25 -8.21
C LEU A 150 -8.11 -0.51 -9.54
N MET A 151 -7.45 -1.65 -9.64
CA MET A 151 -7.35 -2.41 -10.89
C MET A 151 -8.66 -3.09 -11.27
N ASP A 152 -8.95 -3.19 -12.57
CA ASP A 152 -10.10 -3.94 -13.09
C ASP A 152 -10.05 -5.45 -12.86
N VAL A 153 -8.87 -5.98 -12.50
CA VAL A 153 -8.63 -7.38 -12.13
C VAL A 153 -8.73 -7.68 -10.64
N ALA A 154 -8.93 -6.66 -9.79
CA ALA A 154 -9.04 -6.87 -8.35
C ALA A 154 -10.41 -7.45 -7.99
N ASP A 155 -10.43 -8.51 -7.17
CA ASP A 155 -11.66 -9.13 -6.69
C ASP A 155 -12.48 -8.15 -5.83
N GLU A 156 -11.79 -7.32 -5.05
CA GLU A 156 -12.37 -6.29 -4.19
C GLU A 156 -11.82 -4.93 -4.60
N LYS A 157 -12.70 -4.10 -5.18
CA LYS A 157 -12.36 -2.74 -5.63
C LYS A 157 -12.84 -1.70 -4.64
N GLY A 158 -12.04 -0.66 -4.44
CA GLY A 158 -12.39 0.46 -3.57
C GLY A 158 -11.27 1.47 -3.42
N ALA A 159 -11.59 2.62 -2.83
CA ALA A 159 -10.61 3.63 -2.49
C ALA A 159 -9.78 3.17 -1.29
N VAL A 160 -8.44 3.22 -1.37
CA VAL A 160 -7.56 2.71 -0.32
C VAL A 160 -7.40 3.72 0.80
N VAL A 161 -7.52 3.24 2.04
CA VAL A 161 -7.34 4.01 3.29
C VAL A 161 -6.06 3.59 4.02
N LEU A 162 -5.73 2.30 4.03
CA LEU A 162 -4.47 1.75 4.56
C LEU A 162 -3.94 0.64 3.66
N ALA A 163 -2.63 0.46 3.68
CA ALA A 163 -1.90 -0.55 2.91
C ALA A 163 -0.71 -1.07 3.71
N ALA A 164 -0.48 -2.39 3.70
CA ALA A 164 0.73 -3.00 4.23
C ALA A 164 1.35 -3.96 3.21
N ASP A 165 2.64 -3.78 2.93
CA ASP A 165 3.41 -4.66 2.04
C ASP A 165 3.72 -5.97 2.77
N VAL A 166 3.27 -7.10 2.25
CA VAL A 166 3.58 -8.43 2.80
C VAL A 166 4.44 -9.27 1.85
N TRP A 167 5.09 -8.65 0.87
CA TRP A 167 6.26 -9.22 0.22
C TRP A 167 7.39 -9.42 1.24
N GLU A 168 8.15 -10.51 1.09
CA GLU A 168 9.24 -10.81 2.02
C GLU A 168 10.28 -9.69 2.08
N HIS A 169 10.55 -8.97 0.98
CA HIS A 169 11.49 -7.84 1.01
C HIS A 169 11.11 -6.73 1.99
N ALA A 170 9.83 -6.62 2.39
CA ALA A 170 9.36 -5.59 3.31
C ALA A 170 9.69 -5.90 4.78
N TYR A 171 10.07 -7.14 5.10
CA TYR A 171 10.26 -7.56 6.49
C TYR A 171 11.38 -8.57 6.74
N TYR A 172 11.93 -9.24 5.73
CA TYR A 172 12.74 -10.45 5.95
C TYR A 172 14.04 -10.17 6.68
N LEU A 173 14.67 -9.00 6.47
CA LEU A 173 15.93 -8.66 7.14
C LEU A 173 15.76 -8.61 8.67
N LYS A 174 14.63 -8.09 9.17
CA LYS A 174 14.33 -7.98 10.60
C LYS A 174 13.54 -9.15 11.18
N TYR A 175 12.53 -9.62 10.45
CA TYR A 175 11.54 -10.58 10.96
C TYR A 175 11.70 -12.00 10.38
N GLN A 176 12.49 -12.18 9.32
CA GLN A 176 12.63 -13.44 8.59
C GLN A 176 11.25 -14.04 8.28
N ASN A 177 10.97 -15.29 8.65
CA ASN A 177 9.69 -15.95 8.43
C ASN A 177 8.53 -15.42 9.29
N ARG A 178 8.77 -14.50 10.24
CA ARG A 178 7.78 -14.03 11.23
C ARG A 178 6.96 -12.86 10.71
N ARG A 179 6.26 -13.05 9.57
CA ARG A 179 5.37 -12.02 8.99
C ARG A 179 4.34 -11.47 9.99
N ALA A 180 3.83 -12.31 10.89
CA ALA A 180 2.89 -11.90 11.93
C ALA A 180 3.50 -10.87 12.91
N ASP A 181 4.79 -10.99 13.23
CA ASP A 181 5.49 -10.04 14.10
C ASP A 181 5.67 -8.70 13.39
N TYR A 182 5.98 -8.72 12.08
CA TYR A 182 6.04 -7.53 11.24
C TYR A 182 4.69 -6.81 11.21
N LEU A 183 3.59 -7.51 10.91
CA LEU A 183 2.25 -6.93 10.88
C LEU A 183 1.83 -6.36 12.23
N LYS A 184 2.26 -6.98 13.34
CA LYS A 184 2.04 -6.43 14.68
C LYS A 184 2.82 -5.13 14.91
N ALA A 185 4.06 -5.07 14.46
CA ALA A 185 4.92 -3.88 14.58
C ALA A 185 4.48 -2.74 13.65
N PHE A 186 3.96 -3.06 12.46
CA PHE A 186 3.45 -2.08 11.49
C PHE A 186 2.49 -1.06 12.11
N TRP A 187 1.61 -1.49 13.02
CA TRP A 187 0.64 -0.60 13.69
C TRP A 187 1.26 0.54 14.49
N THR A 188 2.54 0.47 14.88
CA THR A 188 3.20 1.56 15.62
C THR A 188 3.64 2.70 14.71
N VAL A 189 3.72 2.47 13.41
CA VAL A 189 4.20 3.43 12.41
C VAL A 189 3.14 3.78 11.37
N VAL A 190 1.88 3.36 11.56
CA VAL A 190 0.76 3.78 10.69
C VAL A 190 0.54 5.28 10.82
N ASN A 191 0.61 5.98 9.69
CA ASN A 191 0.26 7.39 9.60
C ASN A 191 -1.26 7.55 9.51
N TRP A 192 -1.91 7.66 10.67
CA TRP A 192 -3.34 7.89 10.74
C TRP A 192 -3.76 9.23 10.17
N ASN A 193 -2.90 10.25 10.17
CA ASN A 193 -3.24 11.53 9.54
C ASN A 193 -3.47 11.35 8.05
N LYS A 194 -2.59 10.61 7.37
CA LYS A 194 -2.79 10.27 5.95
C LYS A 194 -3.99 9.36 5.73
N ALA A 195 -4.20 8.37 6.60
CA ALA A 195 -5.38 7.51 6.53
C ALA A 195 -6.70 8.31 6.66
N ASN A 196 -6.74 9.30 7.54
CA ASN A 196 -7.88 10.21 7.70
C ASN A 196 -8.15 11.02 6.43
N GLU A 197 -7.11 11.57 5.80
CA GLU A 197 -7.24 12.30 4.53
C GLU A 197 -7.82 11.43 3.42
N LEU A 198 -7.30 10.21 3.27
CA LEU A 198 -7.76 9.26 2.25
C LEU A 198 -9.20 8.82 2.52
N PHE A 199 -9.55 8.55 3.78
CA PHE A 199 -10.91 8.21 4.16
C PHE A 199 -11.89 9.35 3.88
N ALA A 200 -11.54 10.59 4.25
CA ALA A 200 -12.35 11.77 3.99
C ALA A 200 -12.54 11.98 2.48
N ALA A 201 -11.47 11.86 1.67
CA ALA A 201 -11.55 11.98 0.22
C ALA A 201 -12.42 10.89 -0.42
N ALA A 202 -12.41 9.68 0.13
CA ALA A 202 -13.21 8.55 -0.35
C ALA A 202 -14.70 8.61 0.05
N THR A 203 -15.07 9.48 0.99
CA THR A 203 -16.43 9.57 1.55
C THR A 203 -17.08 10.95 1.38
N ALA A 204 -16.37 11.89 0.78
CA ALA A 204 -16.87 13.20 0.37
C ALA A 204 -17.79 13.10 -0.86
#